data_AF-A0A1L6MVH3-F1
#
_entry.id   AF-A0A1L6MVH3-F1
#
_cell.length_a   1.000
_cell.length_b   1.000
_cell.length_c   1.000
_cell.angle_alpha   90.00
_cell.angle_beta   90.00
_cell.angle_gamma   90.00
#
_symmetry.space_group_name_H-M   'P 1'
#
loop_
_entity.id
_entity.type
_entity.pdbx_description
1 polymer ?
#
loop_
_entity_poly.entity_id
_entity_poly.type
_entity_poly.pdbx_seq_one_letter_code
_entity_poly.pdbx_strand_id
1 'polypeptide(L)'
;MMIVINHILHVLAYALLHIQKPQRAKTILDQIGKLLPPLDSSSKVEKAVRTLWGGTCLSRALTIAARTPKAEVIIGVNPPGPTLAHAWVEIEGIAVTPTDPKWQKWISLKAH
;
A
#
# COMPACT_ATOMS: atom_id res chain seq x y z
N MET A 1 1.95 -14.32 -14.18
CA MET A 1 2.34 -14.78 -12.83
C MET A 1 2.36 -13.67 -11.77
N MET A 2 3.03 -12.53 -12.02
CA MET A 2 3.18 -11.45 -11.03
C MET A 2 1.87 -10.84 -10.50
N ILE A 3 0.84 -10.72 -11.35
CA ILE A 3 -0.49 -10.21 -10.98
C ILE A 3 -1.19 -11.14 -9.98
N VAL A 4 -1.14 -12.46 -10.21
CA VAL A 4 -1.77 -13.45 -9.33
C VAL A 4 -1.15 -13.42 -7.94
N ILE A 5 0.19 -13.33 -7.87
CA ILE A 5 0.92 -13.21 -6.60
C ILE A 5 0.47 -11.96 -5.83
N ASN A 6 0.30 -10.82 -6.50
CA ASN A 6 -0.19 -9.59 -5.88
C ASN A 6 -1.60 -9.79 -5.28
N HIS A 7 -2.51 -10.44 -6.01
CA HIS A 7 -3.87 -10.67 -5.53
C HIS A 7 -3.90 -11.61 -4.33
N ILE A 8 -3.12 -12.71 -4.36
CA ILE A 8 -3.02 -13.63 -3.23
C ILE A 8 -2.49 -12.89 -1.99
N LEU A 9 -1.40 -12.13 -2.16
CA LEU A 9 -0.83 -11.36 -1.06
C LEU A 9 -1.80 -10.28 -0.55
N HIS A 10 -2.61 -9.69 -1.44
CA HIS A 10 -3.62 -8.70 -1.08
C HIS A 10 -4.80 -9.28 -0.32
N VAL A 11 -5.31 -10.44 -0.74
CA VAL A 11 -6.32 -11.19 0.02
C VAL A 11 -5.77 -11.57 1.39
N LEU A 12 -4.51 -12.03 1.46
CA LEU A 12 -3.87 -12.34 2.74
C LEU A 12 -3.72 -11.09 3.61
N ALA A 13 -3.31 -9.95 3.05
CA ALA A 13 -3.20 -8.70 3.77
C ALA A 13 -4.55 -8.25 4.33
N TYR A 14 -5.60 -8.35 3.51
CA TYR A 14 -6.97 -8.05 3.93
C TYR A 14 -7.40 -8.97 5.07
N ALA A 15 -7.22 -10.28 4.94
CA ALA A 15 -7.57 -11.25 5.98
C ALA A 15 -6.81 -10.98 7.28
N LEU A 16 -5.47 -10.81 7.21
CA LEU A 16 -4.63 -10.54 8.38
C LEU A 16 -5.07 -9.28 9.14
N LEU A 17 -5.51 -8.23 8.44
CA LEU A 17 -6.02 -7.02 9.09
C LEU A 17 -7.33 -7.23 9.87
N HIS A 18 -8.10 -8.28 9.57
CA HIS A 18 -9.33 -8.62 10.30
C HIS A 18 -9.08 -9.49 11.53
N ILE A 19 -7.96 -10.22 11.56
CA ILE A 19 -7.64 -11.15 12.65
C ILE A 19 -6.45 -10.72 13.51
N GLN A 20 -5.65 -9.75 13.08
CA GLN A 20 -4.44 -9.29 13.74
C GLN A 20 -4.39 -7.77 13.84
N LYS A 21 -3.59 -7.25 14.77
CA LYS A 21 -3.25 -5.82 14.82
C LYS A 21 -2.49 -5.41 13.54
N PRO A 22 -2.68 -4.19 13.01
CA PRO A 22 -2.04 -3.74 11.77
C PRO A 22 -0.51 -3.91 11.73
N GLN A 23 0.16 -3.64 12.86
CA GLN A 23 1.61 -3.78 12.98
C GLN A 23 2.04 -5.24 12.79
N ARG A 24 1.29 -6.19 13.36
CA ARG A 24 1.59 -7.61 13.25
C ARG A 24 1.30 -8.12 11.84
N ALA A 25 0.20 -7.69 11.24
CA ALA A 25 -0.11 -7.97 9.85
C ALA A 25 1.03 -7.50 8.92
N LYS A 26 1.54 -6.28 9.12
CA LYS A 26 2.69 -5.77 8.37
C LYS A 26 3.93 -6.66 8.54
N THR A 27 4.31 -7.01 9.77
CA THR A 27 5.48 -7.87 10.00
C THR A 27 5.38 -9.21 9.26
N ILE A 28 4.21 -9.85 9.30
CA ILE A 28 3.98 -11.12 8.59
C ILE A 28 4.09 -10.92 7.07
N LEU A 29 3.46 -9.87 6.54
CA LEU A 29 3.51 -9.56 5.12
C LEU A 29 4.92 -9.23 4.65
N ASP A 30 5.70 -8.46 5.42
CA ASP A 30 7.10 -8.15 5.10
C ASP A 30 7.96 -9.43 5.05
N GLN A 31 7.73 -10.39 5.95
CA GLN A 31 8.43 -11.68 5.93
C GLN A 31 8.10 -12.49 4.68
N ILE A 32 6.82 -12.55 4.31
CA ILE A 32 6.36 -13.26 3.10
C ILE A 32 6.90 -12.55 1.85
N GLY A 33 6.86 -11.21 1.83
CA GLY A 33 7.30 -10.39 0.71
C GLY A 33 8.77 -10.58 0.35
N LYS A 34 9.63 -10.87 1.34
CA LYS A 34 11.06 -11.21 1.12
C LYS A 34 11.26 -12.48 0.27
N LEU A 35 10.27 -13.37 0.23
CA LEU A 35 10.32 -14.61 -0.56
C LEU A 35 9.80 -14.42 -1.99
N LEU A 36 9.25 -13.24 -2.30
CA LEU A 36 8.64 -12.94 -3.60
C LEU A 36 9.59 -12.05 -4.43
N PRO A 37 9.48 -12.09 -5.78
CA PRO A 37 10.24 -11.16 -6.61
C PRO A 37 9.95 -9.70 -6.23
N PRO A 38 10.98 -8.84 -6.08
CA PRO A 38 10.77 -7.46 -5.65
C PRO A 38 10.10 -6.61 -6.75
N LEU A 39 9.37 -5.58 -6.31
CA LEU A 39 8.90 -4.47 -7.13
C LEU A 39 9.95 -3.35 -7.06
N ASP A 40 10.96 -3.46 -7.91
CA ASP A 40 12.18 -2.64 -7.93
C ASP A 40 12.09 -1.40 -8.84
N SER A 41 11.00 -1.21 -9.58
CA SER A 41 10.79 -0.06 -10.44
C SER A 41 9.44 0.61 -10.19
N SER A 42 9.40 1.95 -10.28
CA SER A 42 8.16 2.72 -10.11
C SER A 42 7.05 2.24 -11.07
N SER A 43 7.41 1.88 -12.30
CA SER A 43 6.45 1.33 -13.28
C SER A 43 5.84 -0.01 -12.87
N LYS A 44 6.62 -0.91 -12.23
CA LYS A 44 6.11 -2.17 -11.70
C LYS A 44 5.21 -1.93 -10.49
N VAL A 45 5.59 -0.99 -9.62
CA VAL A 45 4.80 -0.62 -8.45
C VAL A 45 3.47 0.00 -8.87
N GLU A 46 3.47 0.97 -9.78
CA GLU A 46 2.25 1.58 -10.33
C GLU A 46 1.34 0.53 -10.98
N LYS A 47 1.90 -0.36 -11.79
CA LYS A 47 1.14 -1.46 -12.40
C LYS A 47 0.54 -2.39 -11.34
N ALA A 48 1.28 -2.71 -10.29
CA ALA A 48 0.78 -3.51 -9.17
C ALA A 48 -0.36 -2.79 -8.45
N VAL A 49 -0.22 -1.50 -8.14
CA VAL A 49 -1.27 -0.68 -7.51
C VAL A 49 -2.53 -0.64 -8.37
N ARG A 50 -2.41 -0.43 -9.69
CA ARG A 50 -3.55 -0.36 -10.63
C ARG A 50 -4.26 -1.69 -10.83
N THR A 51 -3.56 -2.80 -10.63
CA THR A 51 -4.12 -4.14 -10.85
C THR A 51 -4.76 -4.73 -9.61
N LEU A 52 -4.52 -4.20 -8.41
CA LEU A 52 -5.17 -4.65 -7.18
C LEU A 52 -6.56 -4.02 -7.03
N TRP A 53 -7.59 -4.86 -7.04
CA TRP A 53 -8.99 -4.47 -6.84
C TRP A 53 -9.56 -5.09 -5.55
N GLY A 54 -10.58 -4.46 -4.97
CA GLY A 54 -11.17 -4.87 -3.69
C GLY A 54 -10.34 -4.47 -2.46
N GLY A 55 -10.72 -5.02 -1.30
CA GLY A 55 -10.08 -4.78 -0.01
C GLY A 55 -10.15 -3.33 0.49
N THR A 56 -9.20 -2.95 1.35
CA THR A 56 -9.04 -1.59 1.90
C THR A 56 -7.78 -0.90 1.36
N CYS A 57 -7.71 0.43 1.48
CA CYS A 57 -6.49 1.20 1.19
C CYS A 57 -5.27 0.66 1.97
N LEU A 58 -5.45 0.30 3.24
CA LEU A 58 -4.38 -0.26 4.07
C LEU A 58 -3.93 -1.64 3.59
N SER A 59 -4.85 -2.56 3.26
CA SER A 59 -4.48 -3.88 2.73
C SER A 59 -3.67 -3.77 1.43
N ARG A 60 -4.03 -2.81 0.56
CA ARG A 60 -3.32 -2.53 -0.69
C ARG A 60 -1.94 -1.95 -0.42
N ALA A 61 -1.83 -0.95 0.45
CA ALA A 61 -0.56 -0.32 0.81
C ALA A 61 0.42 -1.35 1.42
N LEU A 62 -0.06 -2.20 2.33
CA LEU A 62 0.76 -3.27 2.93
C LEU A 62 1.23 -4.29 1.88
N THR A 63 0.36 -4.68 0.95
CA THR A 63 0.71 -5.63 -0.13
C THR A 63 1.86 -5.10 -0.99
N ILE A 64 1.77 -3.83 -1.38
CA ILE A 64 2.77 -3.17 -2.21
C ILE A 64 4.07 -3.00 -1.42
N ALA A 65 4.00 -2.44 -0.22
CA ALA A 65 5.18 -2.19 0.62
C ALA A 65 5.94 -3.48 0.97
N ALA A 66 5.24 -4.60 1.21
CA ALA A 66 5.87 -5.89 1.49
C ALA A 66 6.80 -6.37 0.37
N ARG A 67 6.57 -5.94 -0.88
CA ARG A 67 7.35 -6.34 -2.06
C ARG A 67 8.23 -5.23 -2.61
N THR A 68 8.16 -4.02 -2.08
CA THR A 68 8.91 -2.87 -2.56
C THR A 68 10.02 -2.53 -1.56
N PRO A 69 11.29 -2.73 -1.90
CA PRO A 69 12.40 -2.36 -1.01
C PRO A 69 12.33 -0.88 -0.62
N LYS A 70 12.62 -0.57 0.66
CA LYS A 70 12.59 0.78 1.23
C LYS A 70 11.22 1.48 1.20
N ALA A 71 10.14 0.74 0.93
CA ALA A 71 8.81 1.32 0.95
C ALA A 71 8.28 1.48 2.37
N GLU A 72 7.66 2.62 2.63
CA GLU A 72 6.98 2.91 3.88
C GLU A 72 5.47 3.00 3.66
N VAL A 73 4.70 2.52 4.63
CA VAL A 73 3.23 2.66 4.62
C VAL A 73 2.87 3.83 5.51
N ILE A 74 2.30 4.86 4.91
CA ILE A 74 1.91 6.09 5.60
C ILE A 74 0.39 6.08 5.75
N ILE A 75 -0.10 6.48 6.93
CA ILE A 75 -1.52 6.69 7.21
C ILE A 75 -1.72 8.18 7.48
N GLY A 76 -2.41 8.86 6.58
CA GLY A 76 -2.81 10.26 6.73
C GLY A 76 -4.28 10.36 7.13
N VAL A 77 -4.59 11.38 7.91
CA VAL A 77 -5.96 11.82 8.21
C VAL A 77 -6.15 13.21 7.65
N ASN A 78 -7.31 13.49 7.06
CA ASN A 78 -7.62 14.82 6.48
C ASN A 78 -8.47 15.66 7.44
N PRO A 79 -7.89 16.67 8.10
CA PRO A 79 -8.63 17.76 8.73
C PRO A 79 -8.73 18.99 7.80
N PRO A 80 -9.84 19.78 7.79
CA PRO A 80 -11.11 19.60 8.50
C PRO A 80 -12.21 18.97 7.61
N GLY A 81 -12.99 18.04 8.16
CA GLY A 81 -14.07 17.32 7.45
C GLY A 81 -14.42 15.98 8.11
N PRO A 82 -15.31 15.15 7.53
CA PRO A 82 -15.53 13.79 8.01
C PRO A 82 -14.18 13.07 8.09
N THR A 83 -13.90 12.42 9.22
CA THR A 83 -12.61 11.78 9.48
C THR A 83 -12.38 10.64 8.47
N LEU A 84 -11.64 10.97 7.42
CA LEU A 84 -11.15 10.01 6.44
C LEU A 84 -9.69 9.72 6.80
N ALA A 85 -9.39 8.44 7.08
CA ALA A 85 -8.02 7.95 7.20
C ALA A 85 -7.67 7.20 5.90
N HIS A 86 -6.54 7.54 5.31
CA HIS A 86 -6.07 6.93 4.06
C HIS A 86 -4.66 6.39 4.24
N ALA A 87 -4.42 5.20 3.70
CA ALA A 87 -3.10 4.58 3.69
C ALA A 87 -2.53 4.52 2.27
N TRP A 88 -1.28 4.95 2.10
CA TRP A 88 -0.54 4.87 0.84
C TRP A 88 0.89 4.38 1.07
N VAL A 89 1.61 4.15 -0.03
CA VAL A 89 3.02 3.74 0.00
C VAL A 89 3.90 4.91 -0.41
N GLU A 90 5.01 5.13 0.29
CA GLU A 90 6.07 6.03 -0.12
C GLU A 90 7.36 5.25 -0.41
N ILE A 91 8.10 5.67 -1.44
CA ILE A 91 9.44 5.18 -1.74
C ILE A 91 10.35 6.40 -1.67
N GLU A 92 11.32 6.39 -0.74
CA GLU A 92 12.26 7.49 -0.55
C GLU A 92 11.55 8.86 -0.37
N GLY A 93 10.42 8.85 0.37
CA GLY A 93 9.60 10.04 0.65
C GLY A 93 8.65 10.46 -0.47
N ILE A 94 8.66 9.77 -1.62
CA ILE A 94 7.77 10.05 -2.75
C ILE A 94 6.57 9.10 -2.71
N ALA A 95 5.37 9.67 -2.66
CA ALA A 95 4.12 8.90 -2.64
C ALA A 95 3.86 8.18 -3.97
N VAL A 96 3.64 6.88 -3.89
CA VAL A 96 3.25 6.03 -5.01
C VAL A 96 1.72 5.97 -5.06
N THR A 97 1.13 6.83 -5.88
CA THR A 97 -0.32 6.93 -5.99
C THR A 97 -0.85 6.22 -7.23
N PRO A 98 -2.06 5.62 -7.17
CA PRO A 98 -2.86 5.46 -8.37
C PRO A 98 -3.21 6.86 -8.90
N THR A 99 -3.19 7.07 -10.22
CA THR A 99 -3.53 8.32 -10.93
C THR A 99 -4.99 8.79 -10.74
N ASP A 100 -5.72 8.26 -9.77
CA ASP A 100 -7.07 8.72 -9.46
C ASP A 100 -6.98 10.14 -8.82
N PRO A 101 -7.63 11.16 -9.43
CA PRO A 101 -7.52 12.56 -9.04
C PRO A 101 -7.85 12.84 -7.56
N LYS A 102 -8.64 11.96 -6.92
CA LYS A 102 -9.00 12.08 -5.50
C LYS A 102 -7.79 11.97 -4.57
N TRP A 103 -6.71 11.30 -5.01
CA TRP A 103 -5.52 11.03 -4.20
C TRP A 103 -4.43 12.10 -4.33
N GLN A 104 -4.41 12.86 -5.43
CA GLN A 104 -3.43 13.94 -5.61
C GLN A 104 -3.57 15.04 -4.56
N LYS A 105 -4.79 15.27 -4.04
CA LYS A 105 -5.08 16.27 -3.00
C LYS A 105 -4.42 15.96 -1.64
N TRP A 106 -4.05 14.71 -1.38
CA TRP A 106 -3.43 14.30 -0.11
C TRP A 106 -1.92 14.59 -0.07
N ILE A 107 -1.24 14.45 -1.20
CA ILE A 107 0.20 14.72 -1.32
C ILE A 107 0.48 16.23 -1.18
N SER A 108 -0.40 17.08 -1.72
CA SER A 108 -0.28 18.53 -1.61
C SER A 108 -0.41 19.07 -0.18
N LEU A 109 -1.03 18.33 0.74
CA LEU A 109 -1.15 18.72 2.15
C LEU A 109 0.11 18.44 2.98
N LYS A 110 1.05 17.63 2.46
CA LYS A 110 2.34 17.35 3.11
C LYS A 110 3.40 18.44 2.82
N ALA A 111 3.08 19.40 1.95
CA ALA A 111 3.98 20.48 1.51
C ALA A 111 3.87 21.77 2.34
N HIS A 112 3.19 21.73 3.48
CA HIS A 112 3.09 22.83 4.45
C HIS A 112 3.53 22.37 5.83
#